data_AF-A0A9J7KC58-F1
#
_entry.id   AF-A0A9J7KC58-F1
#
_cell.length_a   1.000
_cell.length_b   1.000
_cell.length_c   1.000
_cell.angle_alpha   90.00
_cell.angle_beta   90.00
_cell.angle_gamma   90.00
#
_symmetry.space_group_name_H-M   'P 1'
#
loop_
_entity.id
_entity.type
_entity.pdbx_description
1 polymer ?
#
loop_
_entity_poly.entity_id
_entity_poly.type
_entity_poly.pdbx_seq_one_letter_code
_entity_poly.pdbx_strand_id
1 'polypeptide(L)'
;MNDINSSLESLNSACNMQSDTDTVPLLQNGQHASNQPAASGSRSQQPQASPKQKVQRSQPVHILPIRWAQKSELWIFQRRKGRRGESAEVPRSTEEMLNRRLQEEDQFRTSSLPAIPNPFPELGPGSPPVVPPSSLPPPPSQPPTKQDVKVFSEDGTSKVVEILTDMTSRDLCQLLVYKSHCVDDNSWTLVEHHPQLGLERCLEDHEIVVQVESTMPNESKFLFRKNYAKYEFFKNPMNFFPDQMVTWCQPPNGNQAQLLQNFLNTSNCPEIQGFLQVKEVGRKSWKKLYVCLRRSGLYYSTKGTSKEPRHLQLLADLEESSIFYLINGKKQYNAPNDYGMCIKPNKAKVEMKELRLLCAEDEQIRTCWMTAFRLLKYGMLLYQNYRIPQQRKALLSPFNTPVRSVSENSLVAMDFSGQTGRVIDNPAEAQSAALEEGHAWRKRSTRMNILSSQSPLHPSTLNSVIHRTQHWFHGRISREESHRIIKQQGLVDGLFLLRDSQSNPKAFVLTLCHHQKIKNFQILPCEDDGQTFFTLDDGNTKFSDLIQLVDFYQLNKGVLPCKLKHHCIRVAL
;
A
#
# COMPACT_ATOMS: atom_id res chain seq x y z
N MET A 1 -56.50 -37.86 -34.87
CA MET A 1 -56.97 -38.46 -36.15
C MET A 1 -56.04 -37.93 -37.23
N ASN A 2 -55.53 -38.81 -38.09
CA ASN A 2 -54.66 -38.52 -39.24
C ASN A 2 -53.27 -37.96 -38.92
N ASP A 3 -52.38 -38.89 -38.58
CA ASP A 3 -50.94 -38.83 -38.79
C ASP A 3 -50.57 -38.74 -40.29
N ILE A 4 -49.29 -38.46 -40.60
CA ILE A 4 -48.41 -39.34 -41.41
C ILE A 4 -46.95 -38.82 -41.38
N ASN A 5 -45.98 -39.74 -41.38
CA ASN A 5 -44.55 -39.47 -41.19
C ASN A 5 -43.71 -39.61 -42.48
N SER A 6 -42.57 -38.91 -42.54
CA SER A 6 -41.23 -39.49 -42.79
C SER A 6 -40.14 -38.46 -42.41
N SER A 7 -39.17 -38.75 -41.52
CA SER A 7 -37.96 -39.62 -41.62
C SER A 7 -36.80 -38.93 -42.38
N LEU A 8 -35.50 -38.99 -41.98
CA LEU A 8 -34.84 -39.70 -40.87
C LEU A 8 -33.45 -39.07 -40.54
N GLU A 9 -32.99 -39.18 -39.29
CA GLU A 9 -31.57 -39.26 -38.84
C GLU A 9 -30.56 -38.10 -39.13
N SER A 10 -29.40 -37.98 -38.45
CA SER A 10 -28.71 -38.91 -37.52
C SER A 10 -27.83 -38.23 -36.44
N LEU A 11 -27.75 -38.86 -35.25
CA LEU A 11 -26.65 -38.91 -34.26
C LEU A 11 -26.06 -37.59 -33.66
N ASN A 12 -26.17 -37.32 -32.35
CA ASN A 12 -25.48 -37.91 -31.16
C ASN A 12 -24.06 -37.32 -30.88
N SER A 13 -23.57 -37.22 -29.65
CA SER A 13 -24.03 -37.84 -28.39
C SER A 13 -23.83 -36.96 -27.15
N ALA A 14 -24.51 -37.30 -26.04
CA ALA A 14 -24.27 -36.74 -24.70
C ALA A 14 -24.20 -37.87 -23.66
N CYS A 15 -23.42 -37.68 -22.60
CA CYS A 15 -23.33 -38.62 -21.47
C CYS A 15 -23.55 -37.88 -20.14
N ASN A 16 -24.17 -38.57 -19.18
CA ASN A 16 -24.58 -38.03 -17.89
C ASN A 16 -24.23 -39.04 -16.77
N MET A 17 -24.19 -38.52 -15.53
CA MET A 17 -24.33 -39.14 -14.18
C MET A 17 -24.75 -40.64 -14.06
N GLN A 18 -24.44 -41.42 -12.99
CA GLN A 18 -23.97 -41.07 -11.63
C GLN A 18 -23.39 -42.28 -10.82
N SER A 19 -22.46 -41.98 -9.88
CA SER A 19 -22.25 -42.48 -8.49
C SER A 19 -22.14 -43.96 -8.03
N ASP A 20 -21.51 -44.09 -6.84
CA ASP A 20 -21.71 -45.06 -5.72
C ASP A 20 -20.81 -46.31 -5.49
N THR A 21 -19.78 -46.09 -4.64
CA THR A 21 -19.37 -46.81 -3.40
C THR A 21 -19.03 -48.33 -3.33
N ASP A 22 -17.78 -48.56 -2.88
CA ASP A 22 -17.34 -49.39 -1.72
C ASP A 22 -17.03 -50.91 -1.76
N THR A 23 -15.90 -51.20 -1.08
CA THR A 23 -15.50 -52.44 -0.34
C THR A 23 -14.45 -53.40 -0.97
N VAL A 24 -13.53 -53.81 -0.10
CA VAL A 24 -12.26 -54.56 -0.31
C VAL A 24 -12.46 -56.08 -0.14
N PRO A 25 -11.69 -56.93 -0.86
CA PRO A 25 -10.93 -58.00 -0.18
C PRO A 25 -9.41 -58.00 -0.46
N LEU A 26 -8.66 -58.92 0.18
CA LEU A 26 -7.19 -58.92 0.32
C LEU A 26 -6.62 -60.37 0.30
N LEU A 27 -5.30 -60.55 0.10
CA LEU A 27 -4.51 -61.82 0.17
C LEU A 27 -4.74 -62.80 -1.02
N GLN A 28 -3.91 -63.80 -1.42
CA GLN A 28 -2.51 -64.26 -1.21
C GLN A 28 -2.16 -65.36 -2.29
N ASN A 29 -0.96 -65.94 -2.53
CA ASN A 29 0.46 -65.74 -2.17
C ASN A 29 1.40 -66.53 -3.14
N GLY A 30 2.71 -66.19 -3.20
CA GLY A 30 3.85 -67.09 -3.53
C GLY A 30 4.13 -67.49 -5.00
N GLN A 31 5.28 -68.11 -5.34
CA GLN A 31 6.55 -68.29 -4.58
C GLN A 31 7.71 -68.84 -5.47
N HIS A 32 8.93 -68.28 -5.36
CA HIS A 32 10.28 -68.86 -5.72
C HIS A 32 10.54 -69.39 -7.18
N ALA A 33 11.75 -69.68 -7.67
CA ALA A 33 13.13 -69.66 -7.12
C ALA A 33 14.24 -69.26 -8.15
N SER A 34 15.49 -69.23 -7.67
CA SER A 34 16.80 -68.81 -8.25
C SER A 34 17.35 -69.55 -9.49
N ASN A 35 18.36 -68.94 -10.16
CA ASN A 35 19.74 -69.49 -10.29
C ASN A 35 20.78 -68.56 -10.99
N GLN A 36 22.07 -68.77 -10.70
CA GLN A 36 23.30 -68.37 -11.46
C GLN A 36 24.23 -69.60 -11.57
N PRO A 37 25.27 -69.65 -12.45
CA PRO A 37 26.64 -69.27 -12.02
C PRO A 37 27.66 -68.81 -13.13
N ALA A 38 28.78 -68.22 -12.70
CA ALA A 38 30.22 -68.34 -13.14
C ALA A 38 30.67 -68.49 -14.64
N ALA A 39 31.93 -68.20 -15.08
CA ALA A 39 33.06 -67.32 -14.64
C ALA A 39 34.27 -67.37 -15.64
N SER A 40 35.26 -66.46 -15.48
CA SER A 40 36.65 -66.43 -16.07
C SER A 40 36.84 -66.03 -17.56
N GLY A 41 37.97 -65.46 -18.01
CA GLY A 41 39.14 -64.90 -17.30
C GLY A 41 40.32 -64.41 -18.18
N SER A 42 41.33 -63.74 -17.57
CA SER A 42 42.67 -63.31 -18.08
C SER A 42 42.79 -62.06 -19.00
N ARG A 43 43.92 -61.30 -19.11
CA ARG A 43 45.04 -60.95 -18.18
C ARG A 43 46.02 -59.90 -18.79
N SER A 44 46.32 -58.78 -18.10
CA SER A 44 47.62 -58.01 -18.15
C SER A 44 47.57 -56.74 -17.25
N GLN A 45 48.69 -56.01 -17.06
CA GLN A 45 48.92 -55.12 -15.90
C GLN A 45 49.39 -53.68 -16.24
N GLN A 46 48.76 -52.68 -15.58
CA GLN A 46 49.30 -51.46 -14.90
C GLN A 46 50.30 -50.48 -15.59
N PRO A 47 50.52 -49.24 -15.05
CA PRO A 47 49.88 -48.56 -13.90
C PRO A 47 49.33 -47.12 -14.13
N GLN A 48 48.47 -46.69 -13.19
CA GLN A 48 48.21 -45.32 -12.68
C GLN A 48 48.07 -44.10 -13.62
N ALA A 49 46.84 -43.56 -13.64
CA ALA A 49 46.57 -42.11 -13.48
C ALA A 49 45.23 -41.91 -12.75
N SER A 50 45.13 -40.93 -11.84
CA SER A 50 43.92 -40.72 -11.02
C SER A 50 42.86 -39.84 -11.72
N PRO A 51 41.58 -40.24 -11.74
CA PRO A 51 40.52 -39.46 -12.39
C PRO A 51 40.11 -38.26 -11.54
N LYS A 52 40.46 -37.05 -12.00
CA LYS A 52 39.98 -35.79 -11.41
C LYS A 52 38.45 -35.71 -11.52
N GLN A 53 37.74 -35.47 -10.41
CA GLN A 53 36.33 -35.09 -10.47
C GLN A 53 36.16 -33.80 -11.28
N LYS A 54 35.36 -33.84 -12.35
CA LYS A 54 34.94 -32.64 -13.07
C LYS A 54 33.94 -31.85 -12.22
N VAL A 55 34.43 -30.91 -11.42
CA VAL A 55 33.59 -29.81 -10.95
C VAL A 55 33.24 -28.95 -12.17
N GLN A 56 32.01 -29.12 -12.65
CA GLN A 56 31.49 -28.38 -13.79
C GLN A 56 31.19 -26.94 -13.35
N ARG A 57 32.17 -26.05 -13.49
CA ARG A 57 32.01 -24.61 -13.25
C ARG A 57 30.79 -24.11 -14.03
N SER A 58 29.74 -23.69 -13.32
CA SER A 58 28.68 -22.88 -13.89
C SER A 58 29.27 -21.60 -14.46
N GLN A 59 28.82 -21.21 -15.65
CA GLN A 59 29.28 -19.96 -16.27
C GLN A 59 28.70 -18.76 -15.51
N PRO A 60 29.41 -17.60 -15.48
CA PRO A 60 28.85 -16.39 -14.91
C PRO A 60 27.58 -16.01 -15.67
N VAL A 61 26.45 -15.92 -14.95
CA VAL A 61 25.20 -15.41 -15.50
C VAL A 61 25.45 -13.98 -15.99
N HIS A 62 25.23 -13.74 -17.28
CA HIS A 62 25.44 -12.42 -17.88
C HIS A 62 24.52 -11.38 -17.22
N ILE A 63 25.08 -10.56 -16.34
CA ILE A 63 24.47 -9.31 -15.89
C ILE A 63 24.40 -8.39 -17.12
N LEU A 64 23.23 -8.33 -17.76
CA LEU A 64 22.97 -7.41 -18.86
C LEU A 64 23.14 -5.97 -18.36
N PRO A 65 24.09 -5.16 -18.89
CA PRO A 65 24.27 -3.79 -18.44
C PRO A 65 23.06 -2.93 -18.81
N ILE A 66 22.30 -2.48 -17.80
CA ILE A 66 21.04 -1.78 -18.02
C ILE A 66 21.31 -0.34 -18.50
N ARG A 67 21.28 -0.16 -19.83
CA ARG A 67 20.80 1.03 -20.56
C ARG A 67 21.31 2.44 -20.21
N TRP A 68 22.40 2.61 -19.46
CA TRP A 68 22.99 3.94 -19.25
C TRP A 68 23.89 4.44 -20.39
N ALA A 69 24.53 3.56 -21.17
CA ALA A 69 25.56 3.95 -22.14
C ALA A 69 25.05 4.42 -23.52
N GLN A 70 23.77 4.22 -23.87
CA GLN A 70 23.29 4.34 -25.27
C GLN A 70 22.37 5.55 -25.54
N LYS A 71 22.15 6.44 -24.55
CA LYS A 71 21.39 7.70 -24.71
C LYS A 71 22.28 8.95 -24.85
N SER A 72 23.57 8.83 -24.55
CA SER A 72 24.54 9.93 -24.59
C SER A 72 24.82 10.42 -26.01
N GLU A 73 25.09 9.52 -26.96
CA GLU A 73 25.51 9.89 -28.31
C GLU A 73 24.42 10.64 -29.10
N LEU A 74 23.17 10.19 -29.01
CA LEU A 74 22.02 10.84 -29.65
C LEU A 74 21.79 12.29 -29.17
N TRP A 75 22.20 12.63 -27.95
CA TRP A 75 22.00 13.96 -27.38
C TRP A 75 23.07 14.97 -27.81
N ILE A 76 24.31 14.53 -28.01
CA ILE A 76 25.44 15.37 -28.42
C ILE A 76 25.21 15.99 -29.81
N PHE A 77 24.62 15.22 -30.73
CA PHE A 77 24.32 15.71 -32.09
C PHE A 77 23.30 16.86 -32.09
N GLN A 78 22.29 16.80 -31.21
CA GLN A 78 21.14 17.70 -31.25
C GLN A 78 21.37 19.02 -30.49
N ARG A 79 22.32 19.06 -29.53
CA ARG A 79 22.62 20.27 -28.73
C ARG A 79 23.45 21.32 -29.47
N ARG A 80 23.99 21.01 -30.66
CA ARG A 80 24.94 21.88 -31.40
C ARG A 80 24.28 22.97 -32.26
N LYS A 81 22.94 23.12 -32.22
CA LYS A 81 22.19 24.01 -33.14
C LYS A 81 21.25 25.04 -32.49
N GLY A 82 21.28 25.23 -31.16
CA GLY A 82 20.32 26.09 -30.45
C GLY A 82 20.89 26.87 -29.26
N ARG A 83 21.53 28.03 -29.54
CA ARG A 83 21.81 29.11 -28.56
C ARG A 83 21.91 30.46 -29.28
N ARG A 84 20.97 31.38 -29.02
CA ARG A 84 21.09 32.85 -29.19
C ARG A 84 19.86 33.53 -28.57
N GLY A 85 20.08 34.57 -27.74
CA GLY A 85 19.03 35.35 -27.06
C GLY A 85 18.31 34.58 -25.93
N GLU A 86 17.72 35.23 -24.93
CA GLU A 86 17.82 36.65 -24.51
C GLU A 86 17.39 36.78 -23.03
N SER A 87 17.60 37.94 -22.39
CA SER A 87 17.39 38.14 -20.95
C SER A 87 16.03 38.75 -20.60
N ALA A 88 15.42 38.32 -19.49
CA ALA A 88 14.33 39.02 -18.81
C ALA A 88 14.30 38.68 -17.31
N GLU A 89 13.90 39.62 -16.46
CA GLU A 89 13.80 39.47 -15.00
C GLU A 89 12.40 38.98 -14.56
N VAL A 90 12.29 38.47 -13.32
CA VAL A 90 11.02 38.03 -12.72
C VAL A 90 10.94 38.51 -11.26
N PRO A 91 9.85 39.17 -10.82
CA PRO A 91 9.71 39.68 -9.46
C PRO A 91 9.32 38.58 -8.45
N ARG A 92 9.65 38.80 -7.17
CA ARG A 92 9.24 37.94 -6.04
C ARG A 92 7.82 38.29 -5.59
N SER A 93 6.89 37.34 -5.56
CA SER A 93 5.56 37.52 -4.94
C SER A 93 4.80 36.19 -4.73
N THR A 94 5.15 35.43 -3.69
CA THR A 94 4.33 34.29 -3.21
C THR A 94 4.48 34.01 -1.70
N GLU A 95 5.59 34.41 -1.08
CA GLU A 95 5.94 34.03 0.31
C GLU A 95 5.20 34.85 1.38
N GLU A 96 4.78 36.09 1.07
CA GLU A 96 4.11 36.99 2.02
C GLU A 96 2.63 36.65 2.27
N MET A 97 1.95 35.98 1.33
CA MET A 97 0.50 35.71 1.43
C MET A 97 0.14 34.61 2.45
N LEU A 98 1.09 33.75 2.84
CA LEU A 98 0.84 32.68 3.80
C LEU A 98 1.15 33.12 5.24
N ASN A 99 2.24 33.85 5.45
CA ASN A 99 2.67 34.29 6.78
C ASN A 99 1.73 35.35 7.39
N ARG A 100 1.18 36.27 6.58
CA ARG A 100 0.23 37.28 7.09
C ARG A 100 -1.03 36.69 7.72
N ARG A 101 -1.51 35.53 7.25
CA ARG A 101 -2.68 34.84 7.81
C ARG A 101 -2.43 34.15 9.16
N LEU A 102 -1.19 34.12 9.65
CA LEU A 102 -0.80 33.43 10.89
C LEU A 102 -0.16 34.36 11.94
N GLN A 103 -0.19 35.68 11.71
CA GLN A 103 0.35 36.68 12.66
C GLN A 103 -0.66 37.78 13.05
N GLU A 104 -1.81 37.89 12.37
CA GLU A 104 -2.78 38.98 12.60
C GLU A 104 -3.78 38.71 13.77
N GLU A 105 -3.74 37.56 14.47
CA GLU A 105 -4.68 37.23 15.58
C GLU A 105 -4.15 37.41 17.02
N ASP A 106 -2.83 37.52 17.27
CA ASP A 106 -2.26 37.29 18.63
C ASP A 106 -1.56 38.51 19.27
N GLN A 107 -1.81 39.74 18.81
CA GLN A 107 -1.21 40.96 19.39
C GLN A 107 -2.13 42.19 19.45
N PHE A 108 -3.16 42.20 20.32
CA PHE A 108 -3.73 43.47 20.83
C PHE A 108 -4.34 43.37 22.24
N ARG A 109 -3.49 43.50 23.29
CA ARG A 109 -3.90 44.12 24.56
C ARG A 109 -2.78 44.95 25.20
N THR A 110 -3.18 46.11 25.72
CA THR A 110 -2.50 46.95 26.73
C THR A 110 -1.05 47.38 26.49
N SER A 111 -0.86 48.55 25.88
CA SER A 111 -0.08 49.66 26.46
C SER A 111 -0.51 50.98 25.81
N SER A 112 -0.10 52.14 26.36
CA SER A 112 -0.83 53.40 26.19
C SER A 112 0.03 54.62 25.86
N LEU A 113 -0.29 55.31 24.76
CA LEU A 113 -0.03 56.75 24.48
C LEU A 113 1.47 57.16 24.37
N PRO A 114 1.83 58.34 23.80
CA PRO A 114 1.00 59.51 23.47
C PRO A 114 0.82 59.82 21.96
N ALA A 115 0.03 60.85 21.68
CA ALA A 115 -0.31 61.31 20.34
C ALA A 115 0.69 62.31 19.74
N ILE A 116 0.75 62.36 18.41
CA ILE A 116 1.42 63.38 17.58
C ILE A 116 0.34 63.93 16.62
N PRO A 117 0.25 65.26 16.39
CA PRO A 117 -0.97 65.88 15.85
C PRO A 117 -1.20 65.65 14.35
N ASN A 118 -2.48 65.60 13.97
CA ASN A 118 -2.92 65.52 12.58
C ASN A 118 -2.62 66.83 11.82
N PRO A 119 -1.91 66.79 10.67
CA PRO A 119 -1.70 67.97 9.83
C PRO A 119 -2.89 68.23 8.89
N PHE A 120 -3.32 69.49 8.86
CA PHE A 120 -4.37 70.11 8.02
C PHE A 120 -5.84 69.94 8.47
N PRO A 121 -6.70 70.96 8.21
CA PRO A 121 -7.93 71.18 8.96
C PRO A 121 -9.22 71.20 8.12
N GLU A 122 -10.32 71.46 8.83
CA GLU A 122 -11.72 71.63 8.43
C GLU A 122 -12.00 72.24 7.04
N LEU A 123 -12.92 71.59 6.32
CA LEU A 123 -13.91 72.26 5.46
C LEU A 123 -15.31 71.70 5.77
N GLY A 124 -16.33 72.56 5.63
CA GLY A 124 -17.64 72.40 6.27
C GLY A 124 -18.64 71.40 5.64
N PRO A 125 -19.86 71.32 6.21
CA PRO A 125 -20.79 70.22 5.97
C PRO A 125 -21.59 70.33 4.66
N GLY A 126 -21.71 69.20 3.97
CA GLY A 126 -22.67 68.98 2.87
C GLY A 126 -23.58 67.79 3.17
N SER A 127 -24.87 67.90 2.82
CA SER A 127 -25.90 66.89 3.09
C SER A 127 -25.65 65.57 2.33
N PRO A 128 -25.95 64.39 2.92
CA PRO A 128 -25.73 63.10 2.28
C PRO A 128 -26.73 62.84 1.14
N PRO A 129 -26.30 62.25 0.01
CA PRO A 129 -27.22 61.64 -0.94
C PRO A 129 -27.80 60.34 -0.36
N VAL A 130 -29.07 60.05 -0.65
CA VAL A 130 -29.75 58.83 -0.18
C VAL A 130 -29.18 57.61 -0.90
N VAL A 131 -28.63 56.66 -0.15
CA VAL A 131 -28.11 55.38 -0.64
C VAL A 131 -29.19 54.29 -0.48
N PRO A 132 -29.47 53.45 -1.48
CA PRO A 132 -30.44 52.36 -1.35
C PRO A 132 -29.98 51.28 -0.35
N PRO A 133 -30.91 50.55 0.30
CA PRO A 133 -30.62 49.64 1.40
C PRO A 133 -30.07 48.28 0.92
N SER A 134 -28.84 48.27 0.39
CA SER A 134 -28.19 47.07 -0.14
C SER A 134 -26.67 47.03 0.03
N SER A 135 -26.17 47.47 1.20
CA SER A 135 -24.75 47.32 1.59
C SER A 135 -24.53 47.25 3.12
N LEU A 136 -25.29 46.38 3.80
CA LEU A 136 -24.80 45.86 5.09
C LEU A 136 -23.52 45.05 4.82
N PRO A 137 -22.44 45.24 5.58
CA PRO A 137 -21.33 44.30 5.55
C PRO A 137 -21.82 42.91 6.00
N PRO A 138 -21.22 41.81 5.52
CA PRO A 138 -21.52 40.49 6.07
C PRO A 138 -21.27 40.52 7.59
N PRO A 139 -22.08 39.80 8.41
CA PRO A 139 -21.85 39.73 9.84
C PRO A 139 -20.43 39.19 10.09
N PRO A 140 -19.75 39.64 11.17
CA PRO A 140 -18.41 39.18 11.48
C PRO A 140 -18.41 37.65 11.54
N SER A 141 -17.56 37.02 10.72
CA SER A 141 -17.41 35.57 10.67
C SER A 141 -17.11 35.07 12.08
N GLN A 142 -17.97 34.19 12.61
CA GLN A 142 -17.73 33.58 13.92
C GLN A 142 -16.34 32.94 13.92
N PRO A 143 -15.55 33.11 15.00
CA PRO A 143 -14.21 32.52 15.07
C PRO A 143 -14.32 31.00 14.87
N PRO A 144 -13.40 30.39 14.10
CA PRO A 144 -13.54 29.00 13.67
C PRO A 144 -13.60 28.09 14.89
N THR A 145 -14.72 27.37 15.03
CA THR A 145 -14.98 26.50 16.18
C THR A 145 -13.94 25.38 16.24
N LYS A 146 -13.37 25.19 17.42
CA LYS A 146 -12.32 24.21 17.69
C LYS A 146 -12.83 23.07 18.56
N GLN A 147 -12.24 21.89 18.40
CA GLN A 147 -12.56 20.68 19.15
C GLN A 147 -11.30 19.84 19.38
N ASP A 148 -11.15 19.29 20.58
CA ASP A 148 -10.09 18.32 20.89
C ASP A 148 -10.50 16.92 20.41
N VAL A 149 -9.73 16.34 19.49
CA VAL A 149 -9.92 14.95 19.03
C VAL A 149 -8.78 14.06 19.53
N LYS A 150 -9.13 12.87 20.03
CA LYS A 150 -8.16 11.90 20.56
C LYS A 150 -7.83 10.81 19.53
N VAL A 151 -6.60 10.85 19.01
CA VAL A 151 -6.09 9.91 18.01
C VAL A 151 -5.10 8.93 18.65
N PHE A 152 -5.24 7.64 18.32
CA PHE A 152 -4.44 6.54 18.86
C PHE A 152 -3.48 5.97 17.81
N SER A 153 -2.34 5.46 18.27
CA SER A 153 -1.37 4.72 17.48
C SER A 153 -1.63 3.21 17.49
N GLU A 154 -0.99 2.47 16.58
CA GLU A 154 -1.08 1.00 16.50
C GLU A 154 -0.44 0.25 17.69
N ASP A 155 0.15 0.96 18.65
CA ASP A 155 0.67 0.44 19.93
C ASP A 155 -0.23 0.77 21.14
N GLY A 156 -1.29 1.57 20.94
CA GLY A 156 -2.18 2.02 22.01
C GLY A 156 -1.79 3.34 22.69
N THR A 157 -0.65 3.94 22.32
CA THR A 157 -0.36 5.34 22.68
C THR A 157 -1.39 6.28 22.02
N SER A 158 -1.55 7.50 22.56
CA SER A 158 -2.58 8.42 22.08
C SER A 158 -2.23 9.88 22.28
N LYS A 159 -2.56 10.71 21.30
CA LYS A 159 -2.38 12.16 21.29
C LYS A 159 -3.75 12.84 21.23
N VAL A 160 -3.95 13.87 22.03
CA VAL A 160 -5.07 14.80 21.87
C VAL A 160 -4.61 15.92 20.94
N VAL A 161 -5.46 16.29 19.99
CA VAL A 161 -5.15 17.31 18.98
C VAL A 161 -6.36 18.23 18.84
N GLU A 162 -6.16 19.50 19.18
CA GLU A 162 -7.08 20.59 18.83
C GLU A 162 -7.16 20.68 17.29
N ILE A 163 -8.37 20.58 16.74
CA ILE A 163 -8.69 20.73 15.32
C ILE A 163 -9.81 21.75 15.12
N LEU A 164 -9.93 22.29 13.90
CA LEU A 164 -11.12 23.04 13.49
C LEU A 164 -12.25 22.07 13.13
N THR A 165 -13.51 22.47 13.35
CA THR A 165 -14.69 21.62 13.11
C THR A 165 -14.91 21.21 11.66
N ASP A 166 -14.26 21.89 10.71
CA ASP A 166 -14.29 21.62 9.26
C ASP A 166 -13.04 20.87 8.75
N MET A 167 -12.10 20.49 9.62
CA MET A 167 -10.91 19.74 9.20
C MET A 167 -11.29 18.35 8.65
N THR A 168 -10.76 18.06 7.47
CA THR A 168 -10.95 16.75 6.83
C THR A 168 -10.01 15.70 7.41
N SER A 169 -10.34 14.43 7.19
CA SER A 169 -9.48 13.27 7.49
C SER A 169 -8.07 13.44 6.90
N ARG A 170 -7.96 14.02 5.69
CA ARG A 170 -6.68 14.36 5.06
C ARG A 170 -5.90 15.39 5.86
N ASP A 171 -6.54 16.48 6.27
CA ASP A 171 -5.84 17.60 6.93
C ASP A 171 -5.30 17.17 8.29
N LEU A 172 -6.08 16.41 9.06
CA LEU A 172 -5.61 15.81 10.31
C LEU A 172 -4.52 14.75 10.05
N CYS A 173 -4.61 13.93 9.00
CA CYS A 173 -3.51 13.05 8.60
C CYS A 173 -2.22 13.83 8.32
N GLN A 174 -2.26 14.92 7.54
CA GLN A 174 -1.07 15.71 7.23
C GLN A 174 -0.50 16.43 8.46
N LEU A 175 -1.37 16.92 9.36
CA LEU A 175 -0.97 17.50 10.64
C LEU A 175 -0.25 16.48 11.55
N LEU A 176 -0.73 15.23 11.60
CA LEU A 176 -0.09 14.14 12.35
C LEU A 176 1.24 13.72 11.70
N VAL A 177 1.30 13.58 10.37
CA VAL A 177 2.54 13.29 9.64
C VAL A 177 3.63 14.33 9.95
N TYR A 178 3.26 15.62 9.94
CA TYR A 178 4.16 16.72 10.30
C TYR A 178 4.58 16.66 11.79
N LYS A 179 3.62 16.57 12.72
CA LYS A 179 3.87 16.55 14.18
C LYS A 179 4.61 15.31 14.68
N SER A 180 4.68 14.24 13.89
CA SER A 180 5.41 13.00 14.21
C SER A 180 6.55 12.71 13.21
N HIS A 181 7.03 13.73 12.47
CA HIS A 181 8.18 13.68 11.56
C HIS A 181 8.17 12.50 10.56
N CYS A 182 6.99 12.12 10.09
CA CYS A 182 6.80 10.99 9.20
C CYS A 182 6.97 11.37 7.72
N VAL A 183 7.29 10.38 6.89
CA VAL A 183 7.30 10.56 5.43
C VAL A 183 5.87 10.59 4.89
N ASP A 184 5.48 11.67 4.20
CA ASP A 184 4.21 11.74 3.46
C ASP A 184 4.29 10.96 2.14
N ASP A 185 4.14 9.63 2.23
CA ASP A 185 3.93 8.77 1.07
C ASP A 185 2.45 8.69 0.62
N ASN A 186 1.57 9.49 1.23
CA ASN A 186 0.12 9.54 1.02
C ASN A 186 -0.61 8.19 1.27
N SER A 187 0.02 7.25 1.99
CA SER A 187 -0.64 6.02 2.47
C SER A 187 -1.33 6.18 3.83
N TRP A 188 -1.08 7.29 4.54
CA TRP A 188 -1.65 7.57 5.85
C TRP A 188 -3.18 7.70 5.82
N THR A 189 -3.82 7.24 6.90
CA THR A 189 -5.27 7.29 7.07
C THR A 189 -5.66 7.32 8.55
N LEU A 190 -6.74 8.02 8.86
CA LEU A 190 -7.50 7.79 10.08
C LEU A 190 -8.38 6.55 9.89
N VAL A 191 -8.68 5.88 11.00
CA VAL A 191 -9.51 4.68 11.07
C VAL A 191 -10.56 4.85 12.17
N GLU A 192 -11.85 4.87 11.81
CA GLU A 192 -12.95 4.73 12.77
C GLU A 192 -12.95 3.27 13.25
N HIS A 193 -12.61 3.05 14.52
CA HIS A 193 -12.48 1.73 15.12
C HIS A 193 -13.45 1.59 16.30
N HIS A 194 -14.27 0.54 16.30
CA HIS A 194 -15.27 0.21 17.32
C HIS A 194 -14.88 -1.10 18.03
N PRO A 195 -14.13 -1.06 19.15
CA PRO A 195 -13.65 -2.28 19.82
C PRO A 195 -14.80 -3.22 20.20
N GLN A 196 -15.87 -2.66 20.79
CA GLN A 196 -17.02 -3.40 21.32
C GLN A 196 -17.88 -4.05 20.22
N LEU A 197 -17.82 -3.55 18.97
CA LEU A 197 -18.53 -4.12 17.82
C LEU A 197 -17.62 -4.99 16.94
N GLY A 198 -16.31 -5.02 17.21
CA GLY A 198 -15.34 -5.71 16.35
C GLY A 198 -15.32 -5.17 14.92
N LEU A 199 -15.54 -3.86 14.74
CA LEU A 199 -15.59 -3.18 13.44
C LEU A 199 -14.48 -2.14 13.30
N GLU A 200 -13.92 -1.99 12.10
CA GLU A 200 -13.12 -0.81 11.75
C GLU A 200 -13.23 -0.43 10.26
N ARG A 201 -13.12 0.86 9.95
CA ARG A 201 -13.01 1.36 8.57
C ARG A 201 -11.99 2.50 8.49
N CYS A 202 -11.33 2.64 7.34
CA CYS A 202 -10.60 3.87 7.03
C CYS A 202 -11.60 5.00 6.76
N LEU A 203 -11.32 6.22 7.20
CA LEU A 203 -12.01 7.41 6.71
C LEU A 203 -11.46 7.75 5.32
N GLU A 204 -12.34 8.13 4.41
CA GLU A 204 -11.90 8.77 3.17
C GLU A 204 -11.37 10.18 3.45
N ASP A 205 -10.42 10.63 2.64
CA ASP A 205 -9.71 11.90 2.85
C ASP A 205 -10.60 13.13 2.99
N HIS A 206 -11.76 13.14 2.33
CA HIS A 206 -12.75 14.23 2.38
C HIS A 206 -13.74 14.18 3.55
N GLU A 207 -13.76 13.11 4.37
CA GLU A 207 -14.68 13.04 5.51
C GLU A 207 -14.26 14.02 6.60
N ILE A 208 -15.21 14.82 7.11
CA ILE A 208 -14.97 15.78 8.20
C ILE A 208 -14.85 15.01 9.52
N VAL A 209 -13.74 15.20 10.25
CA VAL A 209 -13.41 14.36 11.43
C VAL A 209 -14.47 14.49 12.53
N VAL A 210 -14.89 15.72 12.84
CA VAL A 210 -15.93 15.99 13.87
C VAL A 210 -17.29 15.40 13.48
N GLN A 211 -17.64 15.38 12.19
CA GLN A 211 -18.89 14.77 11.73
C GLN A 211 -18.87 13.25 11.95
N VAL A 212 -17.75 12.59 11.62
CA VAL A 212 -17.59 11.14 11.89
C VAL A 212 -17.65 10.87 13.40
N GLU A 213 -16.92 11.65 14.21
CA GLU A 213 -16.89 11.51 15.67
C GLU A 213 -18.30 11.64 16.29
N SER A 214 -19.15 12.53 15.78
CA SER A 214 -20.53 12.67 16.25
C SER A 214 -21.41 11.42 16.04
N THR A 215 -20.98 10.48 15.18
CA THR A 215 -21.65 9.18 14.91
C THR A 215 -20.95 7.98 15.58
N MET A 216 -19.92 8.22 16.39
CA MET A 216 -19.14 7.18 17.06
C MET A 216 -19.64 6.95 18.50
N PRO A 217 -19.94 5.70 18.91
CA PRO A 217 -20.19 5.38 20.33
C PRO A 217 -18.95 5.66 21.19
N ASN A 218 -19.13 6.09 22.44
CA ASN A 218 -18.07 6.59 23.35
C ASN A 218 -16.80 5.71 23.47
N GLU A 219 -16.93 4.38 23.35
CA GLU A 219 -15.82 3.41 23.42
C GLU A 219 -14.98 3.32 22.13
N SER A 220 -15.37 4.06 21.09
CA SER A 220 -14.73 4.06 19.77
C SER A 220 -13.50 4.97 19.75
N LYS A 221 -12.62 4.75 18.77
CA LYS A 221 -11.32 5.42 18.69
C LYS A 221 -11.01 5.75 17.24
N PHE A 222 -10.38 6.91 17.01
CA PHE A 222 -9.62 7.13 15.78
C PHE A 222 -8.24 6.47 15.94
N LEU A 223 -7.87 5.57 15.03
CA LEU A 223 -6.49 5.09 14.92
C LEU A 223 -5.80 5.80 13.75
N PHE A 224 -4.52 6.13 13.89
CA PHE A 224 -3.67 6.63 12.81
C PHE A 224 -2.70 5.54 12.35
N ARG A 225 -2.81 5.13 11.08
CA ARG A 225 -1.91 4.12 10.49
C ARG A 225 -1.76 4.30 8.98
N LYS A 226 -0.92 3.46 8.36
CA LYS A 226 -0.82 3.34 6.90
C LYS A 226 -1.87 2.39 6.33
N ASN A 227 -2.31 2.66 5.10
CA ASN A 227 -3.07 1.76 4.25
C ASN A 227 -2.62 1.95 2.79
N TYR A 228 -1.77 1.05 2.30
CA TYR A 228 -1.23 1.13 0.94
C TYR A 228 -2.26 0.76 -0.16
N ALA A 229 -3.34 0.07 0.21
CA ALA A 229 -4.42 -0.34 -0.71
C ALA A 229 -5.57 0.67 -0.82
N LYS A 230 -5.54 1.77 -0.05
CA LYS A 230 -6.56 2.85 0.01
C LYS A 230 -7.15 3.23 -1.36
N TYR A 231 -6.30 3.25 -2.39
CA TYR A 231 -6.64 3.57 -3.79
C TYR A 231 -6.19 2.52 -4.83
N GLU A 232 -6.04 1.25 -4.46
CA GLU A 232 -5.49 0.22 -5.37
C GLU A 232 -6.30 0.06 -6.67
N PHE A 233 -7.63 0.15 -6.59
CA PHE A 233 -8.51 0.16 -7.77
C PHE A 233 -8.12 1.24 -8.79
N PHE A 234 -7.78 2.47 -8.38
CA PHE A 234 -7.41 3.53 -9.33
C PHE A 234 -6.01 3.36 -9.92
N LYS A 235 -5.15 2.53 -9.31
CA LYS A 235 -3.85 2.14 -9.87
C LYS A 235 -4.04 1.07 -10.95
N ASN A 236 -4.85 0.05 -10.66
CA ASN A 236 -4.96 -1.20 -11.44
C ASN A 236 -6.43 -1.61 -11.76
N PRO A 237 -7.28 -0.74 -12.32
CA PRO A 237 -8.74 -0.96 -12.34
C PRO A 237 -9.19 -2.12 -13.21
N MET A 238 -8.51 -2.37 -14.34
CA MET A 238 -8.88 -3.40 -15.32
C MET A 238 -8.93 -4.81 -14.74
N ASN A 239 -8.04 -5.11 -13.79
CA ASN A 239 -7.86 -6.44 -13.20
C ASN A 239 -8.31 -6.49 -11.73
N PHE A 240 -9.00 -5.45 -11.24
CA PHE A 240 -9.32 -5.30 -9.83
C PHE A 240 -10.51 -6.17 -9.40
N PHE A 241 -11.52 -6.29 -10.25
CA PHE A 241 -12.70 -7.12 -10.01
C PHE A 241 -12.60 -8.44 -10.79
N PRO A 242 -13.01 -9.59 -10.20
CA PRO A 242 -13.16 -10.82 -10.94
C PRO A 242 -14.17 -10.71 -12.08
N ASP A 243 -13.98 -11.53 -13.12
CA ASP A 243 -14.99 -11.76 -14.14
C ASP A 243 -16.34 -12.11 -13.51
N GLN A 244 -17.43 -11.71 -14.17
CA GLN A 244 -18.81 -11.88 -13.70
C GLN A 244 -19.18 -11.13 -12.41
N MET A 245 -18.25 -10.59 -11.61
CA MET A 245 -18.59 -9.81 -10.39
C MET A 245 -19.21 -8.44 -10.71
N VAL A 246 -18.94 -7.88 -11.89
CA VAL A 246 -19.43 -6.56 -12.32
C VAL A 246 -20.24 -6.69 -13.59
N THR A 247 -21.52 -6.30 -13.56
CA THR A 247 -22.40 -6.23 -14.72
C THR A 247 -22.53 -4.78 -15.19
N TRP A 248 -22.37 -4.55 -16.49
CA TRP A 248 -22.41 -3.24 -17.12
C TRP A 248 -23.72 -2.99 -17.86
N CYS A 249 -24.29 -1.80 -17.75
CA CYS A 249 -25.40 -1.37 -18.61
C CYS A 249 -24.93 -1.11 -20.07
N GLN A 250 -23.66 -0.76 -20.26
CA GLN A 250 -22.97 -0.76 -21.55
C GLN A 250 -21.54 -1.28 -21.34
N PRO A 251 -21.06 -2.27 -22.11
CA PRO A 251 -19.74 -2.84 -21.91
C PRO A 251 -18.63 -1.81 -22.17
N PRO A 252 -17.56 -1.77 -21.35
CA PRO A 252 -16.39 -0.94 -21.63
C PRO A 252 -15.59 -1.53 -22.81
N ASN A 253 -15.11 -0.67 -23.72
CA ASN A 253 -14.36 -1.06 -24.92
C ASN A 253 -12.89 -1.42 -24.61
N GLY A 254 -12.63 -2.14 -23.51
CA GLY A 254 -11.30 -2.47 -23.00
C GLY A 254 -10.47 -1.29 -22.47
N ASN A 255 -10.96 -0.06 -22.57
CA ASN A 255 -10.21 1.16 -22.21
C ASN A 255 -10.34 1.49 -20.70
N GLN A 256 -9.20 1.56 -20.01
CA GLN A 256 -9.09 1.96 -18.60
C GLN A 256 -9.81 3.28 -18.28
N ALA A 257 -9.74 4.28 -19.17
CA ALA A 257 -10.39 5.58 -18.94
C ALA A 257 -11.92 5.45 -18.95
N GLN A 258 -12.47 4.63 -19.86
CA GLN A 258 -13.91 4.36 -19.94
C GLN A 258 -14.39 3.50 -18.76
N LEU A 259 -13.59 2.51 -18.34
CA LEU A 259 -13.87 1.70 -17.14
C LEU A 259 -14.00 2.57 -15.89
N LEU A 260 -13.04 3.49 -15.69
CA LEU A 260 -13.09 4.47 -14.59
C LEU A 260 -14.29 5.42 -14.75
N GLN A 261 -14.56 5.92 -15.96
CA GLN A 261 -15.69 6.80 -16.22
C GLN A 261 -17.04 6.13 -15.88
N ASN A 262 -17.22 4.85 -16.16
CA ASN A 262 -18.46 4.13 -15.82
C ASN A 262 -18.65 3.98 -14.30
N PHE A 263 -17.58 3.72 -13.54
CA PHE A 263 -17.64 3.68 -12.07
C PHE A 263 -17.84 5.06 -11.41
N LEU A 264 -17.39 6.13 -12.06
CA LEU A 264 -17.45 7.49 -11.52
C LEU A 264 -18.65 8.31 -12.03
N ASN A 265 -19.33 7.87 -13.08
CA ASN A 265 -20.53 8.51 -13.61
C ASN A 265 -21.78 8.03 -12.86
N THR A 266 -22.42 8.99 -12.18
CA THR A 266 -23.68 8.85 -11.45
C THR A 266 -24.86 8.27 -12.24
N SER A 267 -24.87 8.32 -13.58
CA SER A 267 -25.93 7.76 -14.43
C SER A 267 -25.65 6.34 -14.93
N ASN A 268 -24.38 5.95 -15.10
CA ASN A 268 -23.97 4.72 -15.80
C ASN A 268 -23.26 3.73 -14.87
N CYS A 269 -23.54 3.83 -13.56
CA CYS A 269 -22.95 3.00 -12.53
C CYS A 269 -23.19 1.50 -12.79
N PRO A 270 -22.16 0.63 -12.72
CA PRO A 270 -22.36 -0.81 -12.84
C PRO A 270 -23.12 -1.39 -11.64
N GLU A 271 -23.68 -2.59 -11.85
CA GLU A 271 -24.22 -3.44 -10.79
C GLU A 271 -23.14 -4.45 -10.35
N ILE A 272 -22.86 -4.52 -9.04
CA ILE A 272 -21.88 -5.44 -8.48
C ILE A 272 -22.61 -6.60 -7.81
N GLN A 273 -22.23 -7.84 -8.15
CA GLN A 273 -23.00 -9.04 -7.86
C GLN A 273 -22.13 -10.21 -7.37
N GLY A 274 -22.72 -11.13 -6.64
CA GLY A 274 -22.07 -12.38 -6.26
C GLY A 274 -22.73 -13.04 -5.06
N PHE A 275 -22.18 -14.18 -4.62
CA PHE A 275 -22.64 -14.81 -3.38
C PHE A 275 -21.88 -14.26 -2.17
N LEU A 276 -22.61 -14.00 -1.08
CA LEU A 276 -22.06 -13.70 0.24
C LEU A 276 -22.76 -14.56 1.29
N GLN A 277 -22.04 -14.86 2.38
CA GLN A 277 -22.66 -15.40 3.59
C GLN A 277 -23.24 -14.22 4.38
N VAL A 278 -24.56 -14.13 4.47
CA VAL A 278 -25.26 -13.06 5.20
C VAL A 278 -25.66 -13.58 6.57
N LYS A 279 -25.42 -12.80 7.62
CA LYS A 279 -25.86 -13.17 8.98
C LYS A 279 -27.36 -12.97 9.13
N GLU A 280 -28.05 -13.97 9.68
CA GLU A 280 -29.47 -13.83 9.99
C GLU A 280 -29.67 -12.96 11.24
N VAL A 281 -30.53 -11.93 11.14
CA VAL A 281 -30.80 -10.98 12.22
C VAL A 281 -31.33 -11.71 13.46
N GLY A 282 -30.75 -11.43 14.62
CA GLY A 282 -31.11 -12.08 15.89
C GLY A 282 -30.66 -13.54 16.05
N ARG A 283 -30.00 -14.15 15.05
CA ARG A 283 -29.59 -15.56 15.09
C ARG A 283 -28.06 -15.72 15.08
N LYS A 284 -27.58 -16.90 15.50
CA LYS A 284 -26.15 -17.28 15.37
C LYS A 284 -25.80 -17.75 13.94
N SER A 285 -26.79 -18.22 13.18
CA SER A 285 -26.67 -18.73 11.81
C SER A 285 -26.31 -17.67 10.76
N TRP A 286 -25.82 -18.19 9.63
CA TRP A 286 -25.45 -17.45 8.41
C TRP A 286 -25.99 -18.20 7.20
N LYS A 287 -26.34 -17.48 6.13
CA LYS A 287 -26.98 -18.03 4.93
C LYS A 287 -26.26 -17.53 3.67
N LYS A 288 -25.88 -18.44 2.76
CA LYS A 288 -25.36 -18.07 1.44
C LYS A 288 -26.50 -17.48 0.61
N LEU A 289 -26.42 -16.20 0.29
CA LEU A 289 -27.39 -15.47 -0.53
C LEU A 289 -26.69 -14.88 -1.75
N TYR A 290 -27.42 -14.79 -2.86
CA TYR A 290 -26.99 -14.01 -4.01
C TYR A 290 -27.31 -12.53 -3.74
N VAL A 291 -26.31 -11.68 -3.84
CA VAL A 291 -26.33 -10.28 -3.43
C VAL A 291 -26.02 -9.39 -4.63
N CYS A 292 -26.75 -8.27 -4.74
CA CYS A 292 -26.57 -7.24 -5.76
C CYS A 292 -26.45 -5.86 -5.10
N LEU A 293 -25.33 -5.17 -5.29
CA LEU A 293 -25.16 -3.77 -4.90
C LEU A 293 -25.54 -2.86 -6.08
N ARG A 294 -26.42 -1.90 -5.79
CA ARG A 294 -26.81 -0.80 -6.67
C ARG A 294 -26.59 0.52 -5.94
N ARG A 295 -26.69 1.64 -6.65
CA ARG A 295 -26.57 2.98 -6.05
C ARG A 295 -27.63 3.23 -4.95
N SER A 296 -28.80 2.63 -5.07
CA SER A 296 -29.90 2.71 -4.09
C SER A 296 -29.79 1.74 -2.90
N GLY A 297 -28.66 1.05 -2.72
CA GLY A 297 -28.44 0.12 -1.61
C GLY A 297 -27.97 -1.28 -2.01
N LEU A 298 -27.74 -2.10 -0.98
CA LEU A 298 -27.40 -3.51 -1.12
C LEU A 298 -28.67 -4.37 -1.01
N TYR A 299 -28.89 -5.24 -1.99
CA TYR A 299 -30.05 -6.14 -2.07
C TYR A 299 -29.61 -7.60 -2.08
N TYR A 300 -30.49 -8.52 -1.69
CA TYR A 300 -30.33 -9.95 -1.94
C TYR A 300 -31.52 -10.55 -2.69
N SER A 301 -31.27 -11.63 -3.44
CA SER A 301 -32.32 -12.40 -4.11
C SER A 301 -32.99 -13.39 -3.17
N THR A 302 -34.32 -13.43 -3.19
CA THR A 302 -35.13 -14.46 -2.55
C THR A 302 -35.30 -15.71 -3.43
N LYS A 303 -34.94 -15.64 -4.71
CA LYS A 303 -35.15 -16.70 -5.70
C LYS A 303 -33.87 -16.97 -6.52
N GLY A 304 -32.97 -17.74 -5.93
CA GLY A 304 -31.71 -18.15 -6.56
C GLY A 304 -30.82 -16.94 -6.88
N THR A 305 -30.64 -16.66 -8.17
CA THR A 305 -29.89 -15.51 -8.70
C THR A 305 -30.78 -14.47 -9.39
N SER A 306 -32.12 -14.58 -9.32
CA SER A 306 -33.02 -13.65 -10.01
C SER A 306 -32.89 -12.23 -9.46
N LYS A 307 -32.78 -11.26 -10.38
CA LYS A 307 -32.66 -9.82 -10.12
C LYS A 307 -33.96 -9.05 -10.41
N GLU A 308 -35.06 -9.74 -10.70
CA GLU A 308 -36.36 -9.11 -10.87
C GLU A 308 -36.73 -8.35 -9.58
N PRO A 309 -37.33 -7.15 -9.65
CA PRO A 309 -37.69 -6.38 -8.45
C PRO A 309 -38.52 -7.17 -7.43
N ARG A 310 -39.42 -8.05 -7.89
CA ARG A 310 -40.25 -8.94 -7.05
C ARG A 310 -39.45 -9.97 -6.21
N HIS A 311 -38.20 -10.25 -6.60
CA HIS A 311 -37.32 -11.21 -5.91
C HIS A 311 -36.18 -10.51 -5.14
N LEU A 312 -36.08 -9.18 -5.19
CA LEU A 312 -35.03 -8.44 -4.48
C LEU A 312 -35.55 -7.88 -3.15
N GLN A 313 -34.84 -8.17 -2.06
CA GLN A 313 -35.08 -7.57 -0.75
C GLN A 313 -33.91 -6.67 -0.35
N LEU A 314 -34.21 -5.45 0.10
CA LEU A 314 -33.22 -4.48 0.57
C LEU A 314 -32.58 -4.96 1.88
N LEU A 315 -31.26 -4.98 1.93
CA LEU A 315 -30.45 -5.39 3.08
C LEU A 315 -29.97 -4.18 3.88
N ALA A 316 -29.48 -3.15 3.16
CA ALA A 316 -29.03 -1.87 3.72
C ALA A 316 -29.09 -0.76 2.66
N ASP A 317 -29.38 0.47 3.09
CA ASP A 317 -29.24 1.69 2.30
C ASP A 317 -27.76 2.10 2.17
N LEU A 318 -27.39 2.74 1.05
CA LEU A 318 -26.01 3.13 0.74
C LEU A 318 -25.64 4.56 1.20
N GLU A 319 -26.59 5.49 1.22
CA GLU A 319 -26.36 6.88 1.59
C GLU A 319 -26.33 7.01 3.12
N GLU A 320 -27.29 6.35 3.80
CA GLU A 320 -27.46 6.32 5.26
C GLU A 320 -26.56 5.33 6.02
N SER A 321 -25.68 4.59 5.33
CA SER A 321 -24.79 3.61 5.98
C SER A 321 -23.33 3.69 5.55
N SER A 322 -22.43 3.17 6.38
CA SER A 322 -21.00 3.02 6.09
C SER A 322 -20.55 1.55 6.18
N ILE A 323 -19.52 1.18 5.40
CA ILE A 323 -18.96 -0.17 5.32
C ILE A 323 -17.71 -0.31 6.20
N PHE A 324 -17.63 -1.41 6.94
CA PHE A 324 -16.56 -1.72 7.90
C PHE A 324 -15.98 -3.12 7.67
N TYR A 325 -14.70 -3.30 7.96
CA TYR A 325 -14.08 -4.61 8.14
C TYR A 325 -14.51 -5.22 9.49
N LEU A 326 -14.73 -6.54 9.51
CA LEU A 326 -15.12 -7.29 10.72
C LEU A 326 -13.91 -8.00 11.34
N ILE A 327 -13.22 -7.33 12.27
CA ILE A 327 -11.89 -7.77 12.76
C ILE A 327 -11.91 -8.99 13.69
N ASN A 328 -13.05 -9.32 14.33
CA ASN A 328 -13.20 -10.47 15.24
C ASN A 328 -14.38 -11.39 14.86
N GLY A 329 -14.76 -11.43 13.58
CA GLY A 329 -16.00 -12.06 13.09
C GLY A 329 -16.29 -13.47 13.59
N LYS A 330 -15.29 -14.37 13.56
CA LYS A 330 -15.43 -15.75 14.08
C LYS A 330 -15.81 -15.75 15.57
N LYS A 331 -15.01 -15.09 16.40
CA LYS A 331 -15.15 -15.10 17.87
C LYS A 331 -16.44 -14.43 18.34
N GLN A 332 -16.79 -13.28 17.75
CA GLN A 332 -17.88 -12.44 18.23
C GLN A 332 -19.24 -12.77 17.60
N TYR A 333 -19.26 -13.16 16.32
CA TYR A 333 -20.50 -13.33 15.55
C TYR A 333 -20.69 -14.73 14.95
N ASN A 334 -19.78 -15.67 15.24
CA ASN A 334 -19.73 -17.01 14.64
C ASN A 334 -19.60 -16.96 13.11
N ALA A 335 -18.83 -16.01 12.57
CA ALA A 335 -18.64 -15.87 11.13
C ALA A 335 -17.97 -17.12 10.52
N PRO A 336 -18.33 -17.55 9.29
CA PRO A 336 -17.75 -18.74 8.67
C PRO A 336 -16.23 -18.66 8.45
N ASN A 337 -15.69 -17.46 8.19
CA ASN A 337 -14.27 -17.22 8.02
C ASN A 337 -13.87 -15.81 8.53
N ASP A 338 -12.64 -15.39 8.27
CA ASP A 338 -12.11 -14.10 8.75
C ASP A 338 -12.31 -12.94 7.75
N TYR A 339 -12.91 -13.22 6.59
CA TYR A 339 -13.17 -12.28 5.49
C TYR A 339 -14.53 -11.57 5.66
N GLY A 340 -14.86 -11.26 6.90
CA GLY A 340 -16.08 -10.55 7.27
C GLY A 340 -16.01 -9.05 6.98
N MET A 341 -17.19 -8.48 6.74
CA MET A 341 -17.47 -7.06 6.62
C MET A 341 -18.83 -6.75 7.28
N CYS A 342 -19.11 -5.49 7.57
CA CYS A 342 -20.39 -5.04 8.13
C CYS A 342 -20.83 -3.73 7.51
N ILE A 343 -22.11 -3.61 7.18
CA ILE A 343 -22.75 -2.31 6.95
C ILE A 343 -23.36 -1.85 8.28
N LYS A 344 -23.03 -0.62 8.70
CA LYS A 344 -23.49 0.05 9.94
C LYS A 344 -24.22 1.33 9.51
N PRO A 345 -25.47 1.58 9.95
CA PRO A 345 -26.14 2.86 9.74
C PRO A 345 -25.35 4.03 10.37
N ASN A 346 -25.40 5.21 9.75
CA ASN A 346 -24.68 6.41 10.18
C ASN A 346 -25.40 7.12 11.34
N LYS A 347 -25.61 6.40 12.46
CA LYS A 347 -26.33 6.89 13.64
C LYS A 347 -25.43 6.77 14.88
N ALA A 348 -25.52 7.74 15.79
CA ALA A 348 -24.72 7.74 17.04
C ALA A 348 -25.05 6.57 17.98
N LYS A 349 -26.28 6.04 17.92
CA LYS A 349 -26.71 4.81 18.58
C LYS A 349 -27.20 3.84 17.52
N VAL A 350 -26.54 2.69 17.41
CA VAL A 350 -26.89 1.57 16.53
C VAL A 350 -26.97 0.31 17.38
N GLU A 351 -28.09 -0.40 17.33
CA GLU A 351 -28.21 -1.68 18.01
C GLU A 351 -27.55 -2.81 17.21
N MET A 352 -27.06 -3.86 17.89
CA MET A 352 -26.47 -5.03 17.21
C MET A 352 -27.44 -5.74 16.24
N LYS A 353 -28.76 -5.53 16.36
CA LYS A 353 -29.80 -6.04 15.43
C LYS A 353 -29.89 -5.24 14.11
N GLU A 354 -29.41 -4.00 14.12
CA GLU A 354 -29.40 -3.10 12.95
C GLU A 354 -28.15 -3.30 12.08
N LEU A 355 -27.07 -3.83 12.67
CA LEU A 355 -25.87 -4.23 11.94
C LEU A 355 -26.20 -5.25 10.84
N ARG A 356 -25.48 -5.14 9.73
CA ARG A 356 -25.64 -5.98 8.54
C ARG A 356 -24.33 -6.68 8.22
N LEU A 357 -24.15 -7.81 8.89
CA LEU A 357 -22.92 -8.59 8.89
C LEU A 357 -22.89 -9.56 7.69
N LEU A 358 -21.80 -9.51 6.94
CA LEU A 358 -21.57 -10.23 5.69
C LEU A 358 -20.20 -10.93 5.75
N CYS A 359 -20.04 -12.05 5.05
CA CYS A 359 -18.78 -12.78 4.92
C CYS A 359 -18.52 -13.12 3.44
N ALA A 360 -17.35 -12.73 2.95
CA ALA A 360 -16.84 -13.13 1.64
C ALA A 360 -16.29 -14.56 1.67
N GLU A 361 -16.00 -15.14 0.51
CA GLU A 361 -15.34 -16.45 0.42
C GLU A 361 -13.83 -16.32 0.69
N ASP A 362 -13.20 -15.26 0.18
CA ASP A 362 -11.79 -14.92 0.40
C ASP A 362 -11.56 -13.39 0.57
N GLU A 363 -10.29 -13.02 0.76
CA GLU A 363 -9.83 -11.64 0.93
C GLU A 363 -9.96 -10.76 -0.32
N GLN A 364 -9.83 -11.35 -1.52
CA GLN A 364 -9.98 -10.64 -2.79
C GLN A 364 -11.44 -10.26 -2.98
N ILE A 365 -12.36 -11.21 -2.80
CA ILE A 365 -13.81 -10.95 -2.84
C ILE A 365 -14.21 -9.93 -1.78
N ARG A 366 -13.67 -10.00 -0.54
CA ARG A 366 -13.88 -8.95 0.47
C ARG A 366 -13.42 -7.58 -0.05
N THR A 367 -12.17 -7.49 -0.53
CA THR A 367 -11.57 -6.24 -1.00
C THR A 367 -12.35 -5.63 -2.17
N CYS A 368 -12.87 -6.46 -3.08
CA CYS A 368 -13.77 -6.05 -4.14
C CYS A 368 -15.08 -5.47 -3.61
N TRP A 369 -15.82 -6.17 -2.73
CA TRP A 369 -17.09 -5.66 -2.17
C TRP A 369 -16.89 -4.37 -1.35
N MET A 370 -15.86 -4.31 -0.51
CA MET A 370 -15.50 -3.09 0.24
C MET A 370 -15.26 -1.91 -0.70
N THR A 371 -14.53 -2.13 -1.80
CA THR A 371 -14.18 -1.08 -2.76
C THR A 371 -15.34 -0.70 -3.67
N ALA A 372 -16.19 -1.65 -4.07
CA ALA A 372 -17.43 -1.38 -4.80
C ALA A 372 -18.38 -0.50 -3.97
N PHE A 373 -18.55 -0.79 -2.68
CA PHE A 373 -19.37 0.04 -1.77
C PHE A 373 -18.81 1.47 -1.67
N ARG A 374 -17.49 1.62 -1.50
CA ARG A 374 -16.82 2.94 -1.48
C ARG A 374 -16.98 3.70 -2.80
N LEU A 375 -16.82 3.04 -3.95
CA LEU A 375 -17.00 3.63 -5.28
C LEU A 375 -18.44 4.09 -5.49
N LEU A 376 -19.43 3.29 -5.13
CA LEU A 376 -20.83 3.63 -5.32
C LEU A 376 -21.33 4.70 -4.33
N LYS A 377 -20.79 4.75 -3.11
CA LYS A 377 -21.14 5.78 -2.11
C LYS A 377 -20.51 7.14 -2.42
N TYR A 378 -19.23 7.16 -2.80
CA TYR A 378 -18.45 8.41 -2.90
C TYR A 378 -18.11 8.83 -4.33
N GLY A 379 -18.13 7.92 -5.31
CA GLY A 379 -17.95 8.20 -6.73
C GLY A 379 -16.76 9.12 -7.04
N MET A 380 -17.06 10.27 -7.65
CA MET A 380 -16.06 11.27 -8.05
C MET A 380 -15.23 11.82 -6.89
N LEU A 381 -15.78 11.94 -5.68
CA LEU A 381 -15.04 12.42 -4.49
C LEU A 381 -13.88 11.47 -4.15
N LEU A 382 -14.10 10.17 -4.27
CA LEU A 382 -13.08 9.15 -4.03
C LEU A 382 -11.93 9.24 -5.05
N TYR A 383 -12.24 9.58 -6.30
CA TYR A 383 -11.24 9.79 -7.35
C TYR A 383 -10.50 11.14 -7.22
N GLN A 384 -11.18 12.19 -6.76
CA GLN A 384 -10.54 13.47 -6.40
C GLN A 384 -9.52 13.26 -5.27
N ASN A 385 -9.90 12.52 -4.22
CA ASN A 385 -9.01 12.15 -3.12
C ASN A 385 -7.73 11.43 -3.61
N TYR A 386 -7.86 10.48 -4.54
CA TYR A 386 -6.72 9.83 -5.19
C TYR A 386 -5.85 10.79 -6.03
N ARG A 387 -6.44 11.79 -6.69
CA ARG A 387 -5.73 12.72 -7.58
C ARG A 387 -5.02 13.87 -6.87
N ILE A 388 -5.52 14.39 -5.75
CA ILE A 388 -4.90 15.54 -5.04
C ILE A 388 -3.39 15.29 -4.74
N PRO A 389 -2.96 14.12 -4.23
CA PRO A 389 -1.54 13.77 -4.08
C PRO A 389 -0.72 13.87 -5.38
N GLN A 390 -1.30 13.40 -6.48
CA GLN A 390 -0.66 13.36 -7.80
C GLN A 390 -0.57 14.76 -8.42
N GLN A 391 -1.61 15.57 -8.23
CA GLN A 391 -1.65 16.97 -8.67
C GLN A 391 -0.66 17.81 -7.88
N ARG A 392 -0.53 17.64 -6.55
CA ARG A 392 0.55 18.27 -5.78
C ARG A 392 1.93 17.90 -6.31
N LYS A 393 2.18 16.61 -6.63
CA LYS A 393 3.44 16.16 -7.25
C LYS A 393 3.67 16.65 -8.68
N ALA A 394 2.61 17.00 -9.42
CA ALA A 394 2.71 17.55 -10.79
C ALA A 394 2.84 19.09 -10.82
N LEU A 395 2.22 19.78 -9.86
CA LEU A 395 2.41 21.21 -9.61
C LEU A 395 3.81 21.49 -9.06
N LEU A 396 4.36 20.56 -8.27
CA LEU A 396 5.79 20.44 -7.97
C LEU A 396 6.61 19.94 -9.19
N SER A 397 6.38 20.57 -10.34
CA SER A 397 7.39 20.66 -11.40
C SER A 397 8.70 21.18 -10.78
N PRO A 398 9.88 20.66 -11.15
CA PRO A 398 11.09 20.76 -10.32
C PRO A 398 11.75 22.15 -10.30
N PHE A 399 11.11 23.09 -9.60
CA PHE A 399 11.72 24.30 -9.07
C PHE A 399 12.25 24.02 -7.66
N ASN A 400 13.56 24.15 -7.49
CA ASN A 400 14.25 23.82 -6.26
C ASN A 400 13.93 24.80 -5.12
N THR A 401 13.36 24.29 -4.02
CA THR A 401 13.54 24.86 -2.68
C THR A 401 14.32 23.87 -1.80
N PRO A 402 15.28 24.33 -0.96
CA PRO A 402 16.44 23.52 -0.60
C PRO A 402 16.25 22.58 0.62
N VAL A 403 15.39 21.57 0.49
CA VAL A 403 15.58 20.29 1.20
C VAL A 403 15.98 19.27 0.15
N ARG A 404 17.13 18.60 0.32
CA ARG A 404 17.88 17.91 -0.76
C ARG A 404 17.14 16.71 -1.38
N SER A 405 16.17 16.98 -2.24
CA SER A 405 15.61 16.03 -3.19
C SER A 405 16.64 15.76 -4.28
N VAL A 406 17.46 14.72 -4.09
CA VAL A 406 18.51 14.35 -5.05
C VAL A 406 17.88 13.65 -6.25
N SER A 407 17.52 14.44 -7.25
CA SER A 407 17.20 13.94 -8.59
C SER A 407 18.37 13.09 -9.13
N GLU A 408 18.09 11.90 -9.66
CA GLU A 408 19.11 11.07 -10.33
C GLU A 408 19.80 11.82 -11.49
N ASN A 409 19.11 12.80 -12.10
CA ASN A 409 19.64 13.66 -13.17
C ASN A 409 20.42 14.89 -12.64
N SER A 410 20.56 15.04 -11.32
CA SER A 410 21.31 16.13 -10.65
C SER A 410 22.44 15.62 -9.77
N LEU A 411 22.76 14.32 -9.86
CA LEU A 411 23.97 13.74 -9.29
C LEU A 411 25.19 14.24 -10.07
N VAL A 412 25.92 15.19 -9.51
CA VAL A 412 27.29 15.50 -9.93
C VAL A 412 28.27 14.67 -9.11
N ALA A 413 29.28 14.11 -9.77
CA ALA A 413 30.39 13.47 -9.04
C ALA A 413 31.16 14.54 -8.28
N MET A 414 31.54 14.27 -7.03
CA MET A 414 32.34 15.19 -6.21
C MET A 414 33.55 14.47 -5.62
N ASP A 415 34.66 15.18 -5.57
CA ASP A 415 35.94 14.73 -5.03
C ASP A 415 36.19 15.39 -3.67
N PHE A 416 36.41 14.56 -2.66
CA PHE A 416 36.67 14.94 -1.27
C PHE A 416 38.11 14.64 -0.82
N SER A 417 39.05 14.44 -1.75
CA SER A 417 40.47 14.17 -1.44
C SER A 417 41.23 15.39 -0.91
N GLY A 418 40.71 16.61 -1.11
CA GLY A 418 41.23 17.85 -0.55
C GLY A 418 40.50 18.33 0.71
N GLN A 419 40.99 19.40 1.34
CA GLN A 419 40.40 19.99 2.56
C GLN A 419 38.95 20.51 2.37
N THR A 420 38.55 20.78 1.13
CA THR A 420 37.19 21.17 0.74
C THR A 420 36.76 20.36 -0.47
N GLY A 421 35.57 19.75 -0.43
CA GLY A 421 35.06 18.95 -1.54
C GLY A 421 34.81 19.78 -2.80
N ARG A 422 35.27 19.31 -3.96
CA ARG A 422 35.05 19.94 -5.27
C ARG A 422 34.06 19.16 -6.13
N VAL A 423 33.36 19.84 -7.04
CA VAL A 423 32.60 19.19 -8.11
C VAL A 423 33.57 18.70 -9.19
N ILE A 424 33.30 17.53 -9.77
CA ILE A 424 34.06 17.00 -10.91
C ILE A 424 33.34 17.39 -12.21
N ASP A 425 33.66 18.57 -12.74
CA ASP A 425 33.02 19.11 -13.95
C ASP A 425 33.45 18.41 -15.25
N ASN A 426 34.58 17.69 -15.23
CA ASN A 426 35.13 16.97 -16.38
C ASN A 426 34.45 15.59 -16.54
N PRO A 427 33.73 15.33 -17.66
CA PRO A 427 33.01 14.07 -17.84
C PRO A 427 33.90 12.82 -17.86
N ALA A 428 35.13 12.92 -18.36
CA ALA A 428 36.07 11.79 -18.40
C ALA A 428 36.62 11.48 -17.00
N GLU A 429 36.87 12.50 -16.19
CA GLU A 429 37.28 12.37 -14.78
C GLU A 429 36.12 11.82 -13.94
N ALA A 430 34.90 12.31 -14.13
CA ALA A 430 33.70 11.79 -13.46
C ALA A 430 33.42 10.33 -13.85
N GLN A 431 33.59 9.95 -15.12
CA GLN A 431 33.48 8.56 -15.58
C GLN A 431 34.61 7.68 -15.02
N SER A 432 35.84 8.21 -14.93
CA SER A 432 36.97 7.51 -14.33
C SER A 432 36.74 7.29 -12.83
N ALA A 433 36.29 8.30 -12.10
CA ALA A 433 35.92 8.23 -10.68
C ALA A 433 34.73 7.29 -10.44
N ALA A 434 33.72 7.27 -11.30
CA ALA A 434 32.59 6.35 -11.20
C ALA A 434 32.99 4.89 -11.51
N LEU A 435 33.92 4.67 -12.44
CA LEU A 435 34.52 3.36 -12.69
C LEU A 435 35.40 2.94 -11.51
N GLU A 436 36.26 3.83 -11.01
CA GLU A 436 37.09 3.58 -9.82
C GLU A 436 36.21 3.30 -8.60
N GLU A 437 35.13 4.04 -8.36
CA GLU A 437 34.16 3.74 -7.30
C GLU A 437 33.45 2.41 -7.56
N GLY A 438 33.02 2.11 -8.79
CA GLY A 438 32.47 0.81 -9.14
C GLY A 438 33.46 -0.36 -8.96
N HIS A 439 34.77 -0.10 -9.03
CA HIS A 439 35.84 -1.02 -8.65
C HIS A 439 36.15 -0.97 -7.14
N ALA A 440 35.96 0.17 -6.47
CA ALA A 440 36.21 0.41 -5.05
C ALA A 440 35.01 0.04 -4.16
N TRP A 441 33.84 -0.24 -4.73
CA TRP A 441 32.72 -0.94 -4.10
C TRP A 441 33.06 -2.43 -4.00
N ARG A 442 33.43 -3.04 -5.14
CA ARG A 442 34.00 -4.40 -5.22
C ARG A 442 35.25 -4.57 -4.34
N LYS A 443 36.12 -3.54 -4.24
CA LYS A 443 37.28 -3.55 -3.34
C LYS A 443 36.97 -3.12 -1.89
N ARG A 444 35.90 -2.35 -1.58
CA ARG A 444 35.48 -2.09 -0.18
C ARG A 444 34.99 -3.39 0.46
N SER A 445 34.26 -4.20 -0.30
CA SER A 445 33.85 -5.56 0.07
C SER A 445 35.01 -6.54 0.33
N THR A 446 36.27 -6.17 0.03
CA THR A 446 37.47 -6.97 0.34
C THR A 446 38.50 -6.24 1.23
N ARG A 447 38.54 -4.89 1.23
CA ARG A 447 39.44 -4.10 2.09
C ARG A 447 38.97 -3.99 3.55
N MET A 448 37.67 -4.15 3.83
CA MET A 448 37.19 -4.33 5.21
C MET A 448 37.81 -5.56 5.90
N ASN A 449 38.32 -6.53 5.14
CA ASN A 449 38.96 -7.74 5.69
C ASN A 449 40.49 -7.60 5.84
N ILE A 450 41.10 -6.47 5.44
CA ILE A 450 42.57 -6.30 5.41
C ILE A 450 43.08 -5.32 6.47
N LEU A 451 42.31 -4.30 6.89
CA LEU A 451 42.71 -3.41 7.98
C LEU A 451 42.42 -3.97 9.39
N SER A 452 41.89 -5.19 9.48
CA SER A 452 41.52 -5.86 10.74
C SER A 452 42.67 -6.65 11.39
N SER A 453 43.87 -6.63 10.79
CA SER A 453 45.05 -7.35 11.30
C SER A 453 45.85 -6.55 12.34
N GLN A 454 45.23 -6.26 13.50
CA GLN A 454 45.92 -5.99 14.78
C GLN A 454 44.98 -5.79 15.98
N SER A 455 44.36 -6.88 16.47
CA SER A 455 44.12 -7.18 17.92
C SER A 455 43.14 -8.36 18.09
N PRO A 456 43.42 -9.38 18.92
CA PRO A 456 42.63 -10.62 18.98
C PRO A 456 41.40 -10.56 19.92
N LEU A 457 40.77 -9.40 20.13
CA LEU A 457 39.61 -9.25 21.02
C LEU A 457 38.57 -8.26 20.45
N HIS A 458 37.28 -8.64 20.56
CA HIS A 458 36.05 -7.92 20.17
C HIS A 458 35.79 -7.65 18.66
N PRO A 459 34.78 -8.32 18.07
CA PRO A 459 34.14 -7.88 16.82
C PRO A 459 33.39 -6.55 16.99
N SER A 460 33.47 -5.68 15.98
CA SER A 460 32.89 -4.33 15.99
C SER A 460 31.36 -4.34 16.12
N THR A 461 30.86 -4.08 17.33
CA THR A 461 29.46 -4.33 17.73
C THR A 461 28.43 -3.30 17.19
N LEU A 462 28.87 -2.31 16.41
CA LEU A 462 28.01 -1.24 15.89
C LEU A 462 27.26 -1.67 14.61
N ASN A 463 27.96 -2.27 13.64
CA ASN A 463 27.36 -2.66 12.34
C ASN A 463 26.23 -3.68 12.50
N SER A 464 26.33 -4.57 13.50
CA SER A 464 25.30 -5.58 13.81
C SER A 464 24.04 -5.01 14.48
N VAL A 465 23.94 -3.69 14.68
CA VAL A 465 22.80 -3.03 15.35
C VAL A 465 22.06 -2.04 14.43
N ILE A 466 22.68 -1.54 13.35
CA ILE A 466 22.10 -0.47 12.50
C ILE A 466 20.73 -0.86 11.92
N HIS A 467 20.51 -2.14 11.58
CA HIS A 467 19.22 -2.65 11.11
C HIS A 467 18.07 -2.42 12.12
N ARG A 468 18.36 -2.31 13.43
CA ARG A 468 17.34 -2.10 14.48
C ARG A 468 16.78 -0.68 14.52
N THR A 469 17.44 0.27 13.85
CA THR A 469 16.96 1.65 13.69
C THR A 469 16.08 1.82 12.43
N GLN A 470 15.94 0.77 11.62
CA GLN A 470 15.23 0.83 10.35
C GLN A 470 13.73 0.58 10.55
N HIS A 471 12.89 1.46 10.01
CA HIS A 471 11.42 1.36 10.15
C HIS A 471 10.83 0.05 9.60
N TRP A 472 11.55 -0.65 8.71
CA TRP A 472 11.17 -1.97 8.19
C TRP A 472 11.49 -3.13 9.12
N PHE A 473 12.22 -2.91 10.22
CA PHE A 473 12.62 -3.94 11.19
C PHE A 473 11.77 -3.88 12.47
N HIS A 474 11.06 -4.96 12.78
CA HIS A 474 10.08 -5.03 13.88
C HIS A 474 10.55 -5.87 15.07
N GLY A 475 11.81 -6.32 15.09
CA GLY A 475 12.39 -7.07 16.21
C GLY A 475 11.61 -8.35 16.55
N ARG A 476 11.27 -8.55 17.82
CA ARG A 476 10.74 -9.81 18.37
C ARG A 476 9.20 -9.96 18.28
N ILE A 477 8.61 -9.54 17.16
CA ILE A 477 7.19 -9.85 16.89
C ILE A 477 7.01 -11.30 16.40
N SER A 478 5.85 -11.88 16.71
CA SER A 478 5.51 -13.23 16.24
C SER A 478 5.18 -13.26 14.75
N ARG A 479 5.06 -14.48 14.19
CA ARG A 479 4.55 -14.68 12.83
C ARG A 479 3.12 -14.14 12.67
N GLU A 480 2.28 -14.37 13.66
CA GLU A 480 0.86 -14.00 13.68
C GLU A 480 0.73 -12.47 13.77
N GLU A 481 1.59 -11.83 14.56
CA GLU A 481 1.68 -10.37 14.65
C GLU A 481 2.20 -9.75 13.34
N SER A 482 3.22 -10.33 12.70
CA SER A 482 3.68 -9.83 11.39
C SER A 482 2.62 -9.98 10.28
N HIS A 483 1.81 -11.04 10.35
CA HIS A 483 0.64 -11.21 9.48
C HIS A 483 -0.47 -10.18 9.79
N ARG A 484 -0.69 -9.84 11.07
CA ARG A 484 -1.67 -8.83 11.51
C ARG A 484 -1.33 -7.44 10.99
N ILE A 485 -0.06 -7.03 11.12
CA ILE A 485 0.44 -5.72 10.66
C ILE A 485 0.30 -5.60 9.13
N ILE A 486 0.77 -6.60 8.36
CA ILE A 486 0.67 -6.61 6.89
C ILE A 486 -0.79 -6.61 6.41
N LYS A 487 -1.72 -7.23 7.16
CA LYS A 487 -3.17 -7.12 6.89
C LYS A 487 -3.68 -5.70 7.12
N GLN A 488 -3.38 -5.09 8.26
CA GLN A 488 -3.87 -3.75 8.62
C GLN A 488 -3.38 -2.64 7.69
N GLN A 489 -2.19 -2.80 7.10
CA GLN A 489 -1.59 -1.83 6.17
C GLN A 489 -1.87 -2.13 4.68
N GLY A 490 -2.73 -3.11 4.38
CA GLY A 490 -3.47 -3.19 3.10
C GLY A 490 -3.08 -4.30 2.12
N LEU A 491 -2.24 -5.28 2.48
CA LEU A 491 -1.97 -6.47 1.64
C LEU A 491 -1.48 -6.25 0.19
N VAL A 492 -0.91 -5.09 -0.13
CA VAL A 492 -0.42 -4.79 -1.48
C VAL A 492 0.86 -5.56 -1.84
N ASP A 493 1.08 -5.80 -3.13
CA ASP A 493 2.27 -6.47 -3.63
C ASP A 493 3.56 -5.70 -3.31
N GLY A 494 4.48 -6.35 -2.60
CA GLY A 494 5.73 -5.75 -2.16
C GLY A 494 5.65 -5.05 -0.80
N LEU A 495 4.53 -5.18 -0.08
CA LEU A 495 4.41 -4.81 1.33
C LEU A 495 5.17 -5.82 2.20
N PHE A 496 6.13 -5.34 3.01
CA PHE A 496 7.02 -6.22 3.79
C PHE A 496 7.37 -5.69 5.19
N LEU A 497 7.97 -6.57 6.00
CA LEU A 497 8.77 -6.24 7.18
C LEU A 497 9.82 -7.32 7.44
N LEU A 498 10.87 -7.02 8.20
CA LEU A 498 11.80 -7.99 8.78
C LEU A 498 11.58 -8.08 10.29
N ARG A 499 11.87 -9.26 10.86
CA ARG A 499 11.76 -9.56 12.30
C ARG A 499 12.77 -10.63 12.71
N ASP A 500 13.03 -10.77 14.00
CA ASP A 500 13.81 -11.87 14.58
C ASP A 500 13.12 -13.21 14.29
N SER A 501 13.88 -14.27 14.01
CA SER A 501 13.33 -15.63 13.92
C SER A 501 13.14 -16.23 15.31
N GLN A 502 11.89 -16.59 15.63
CA GLN A 502 11.56 -17.24 16.90
C GLN A 502 12.06 -18.69 16.99
N SER A 503 12.37 -19.34 15.86
CA SER A 503 12.82 -20.74 15.81
C SER A 503 14.31 -20.93 15.55
N ASN A 504 15.03 -19.87 15.16
CA ASN A 504 16.48 -19.89 15.00
C ASN A 504 17.06 -18.54 15.47
N PRO A 505 17.64 -18.47 16.69
CA PRO A 505 18.13 -17.21 17.26
C PRO A 505 19.23 -16.48 16.50
N LYS A 506 19.87 -17.10 15.48
CA LYS A 506 20.85 -16.42 14.60
C LYS A 506 20.25 -15.93 13.27
N ALA A 507 18.98 -16.22 13.00
CA ALA A 507 18.33 -15.92 11.71
C ALA A 507 17.24 -14.84 11.84
N PHE A 508 16.91 -14.21 10.72
CA PHE A 508 15.82 -13.26 10.60
C PHE A 508 14.71 -13.81 9.68
N VAL A 509 13.55 -13.16 9.66
CA VAL A 509 12.45 -13.52 8.76
C VAL A 509 11.96 -12.29 8.01
N LEU A 510 12.08 -12.33 6.68
CA LEU A 510 11.36 -11.43 5.80
C LEU A 510 9.91 -11.91 5.69
N THR A 511 8.97 -11.11 6.18
CA THR A 511 7.53 -11.33 5.95
C THR A 511 7.09 -10.41 4.80
N LEU A 512 6.51 -10.97 3.74
CA LEU A 512 6.24 -10.26 2.47
C LEU A 512 4.85 -10.63 1.93
N CYS A 513 4.09 -9.64 1.44
CA CYS A 513 2.81 -9.83 0.76
C CYS A 513 2.96 -9.84 -0.77
N HIS A 514 2.27 -10.78 -1.42
CA HIS A 514 2.16 -10.88 -2.87
C HIS A 514 0.87 -11.60 -3.27
N HIS A 515 0.08 -11.00 -4.17
CA HIS A 515 -1.28 -11.40 -4.52
C HIS A 515 -2.13 -11.65 -3.26
N GLN A 516 -2.09 -10.70 -2.31
CA GLN A 516 -2.71 -10.75 -0.97
C GLN A 516 -2.29 -11.93 -0.07
N LYS A 517 -1.34 -12.79 -0.51
CA LYS A 517 -0.85 -13.93 0.25
C LYS A 517 0.45 -13.56 0.98
N ILE A 518 0.46 -13.73 2.30
CA ILE A 518 1.60 -13.41 3.16
C ILE A 518 2.56 -14.60 3.22
N LYS A 519 3.76 -14.44 2.68
CA LYS A 519 4.85 -15.41 2.75
C LYS A 519 5.88 -15.00 3.81
N ASN A 520 6.61 -15.98 4.33
CA ASN A 520 7.72 -15.78 5.28
C ASN A 520 8.94 -16.48 4.67
N PHE A 521 10.05 -15.76 4.56
CA PHE A 521 11.32 -16.26 4.03
C PHE A 521 12.37 -16.15 5.14
N GLN A 522 13.10 -17.23 5.43
CA GLN A 522 14.19 -17.18 6.40
C GLN A 522 15.42 -16.53 5.77
N ILE A 523 15.94 -15.52 6.44
CA ILE A 523 17.25 -14.93 6.15
C ILE A 523 18.23 -15.65 7.07
N LEU A 524 19.03 -16.55 6.49
CA LEU A 524 19.98 -17.35 7.23
C LEU A 524 21.37 -16.69 7.23
N PRO A 525 22.12 -16.77 8.34
CA PRO A 525 23.54 -16.47 8.32
C PRO A 525 24.30 -17.60 7.61
N CYS A 526 25.30 -17.26 6.81
CA CYS A 526 26.32 -18.17 6.31
C CYS A 526 27.71 -17.58 6.56
N GLU A 527 28.74 -18.42 6.58
CA GLU A 527 30.13 -18.02 6.80
C GLU A 527 30.95 -18.27 5.52
N ASP A 528 31.80 -17.32 5.15
CA ASP A 528 32.65 -17.35 3.96
C ASP A 528 33.96 -16.63 4.28
N ASP A 529 35.11 -17.28 4.09
CA ASP A 529 36.44 -16.80 4.51
C ASP A 529 36.51 -16.22 5.96
N GLY A 530 35.72 -16.81 6.87
CA GLY A 530 35.63 -16.38 8.28
C GLY A 530 34.75 -15.15 8.55
N GLN A 531 34.13 -14.58 7.51
CA GLN A 531 33.17 -13.48 7.61
C GLN A 531 31.73 -14.01 7.56
N THR A 532 30.85 -13.49 8.43
CA THR A 532 29.42 -13.81 8.38
C THR A 532 28.70 -12.94 7.34
N PHE A 533 27.89 -13.57 6.51
CA PHE A 533 26.98 -12.96 5.54
C PHE A 533 25.54 -13.43 5.80
N PHE A 534 24.57 -12.75 5.21
CA PHE A 534 23.16 -13.15 5.18
C PHE A 534 22.75 -13.62 3.78
N THR A 535 21.86 -14.60 3.71
CA THR A 535 21.35 -15.20 2.47
C THR A 535 19.85 -15.49 2.55
N LEU A 536 19.17 -15.42 1.39
CA LEU A 536 17.77 -15.84 1.18
C LEU A 536 17.63 -17.05 0.23
N ASP A 537 18.74 -17.52 -0.32
CA ASP A 537 18.84 -18.51 -1.40
C ASP A 537 20.04 -19.44 -1.22
N ASP A 538 20.20 -19.97 0.01
CA ASP A 538 21.19 -21.00 0.39
C ASP A 538 22.66 -20.66 0.03
N GLY A 539 23.00 -19.37 -0.02
CA GLY A 539 24.34 -18.85 -0.22
C GLY A 539 24.66 -18.43 -1.66
N ASN A 540 23.70 -18.51 -2.58
CA ASN A 540 23.86 -18.03 -3.95
C ASN A 540 24.00 -16.49 -4.02
N THR A 541 23.24 -15.77 -3.20
CA THR A 541 23.34 -14.31 -3.02
C THR A 541 23.68 -13.99 -1.56
N LYS A 542 24.90 -13.48 -1.33
CA LYS A 542 25.42 -13.15 0.01
C LYS A 542 25.39 -11.64 0.25
N PHE A 543 24.93 -11.21 1.42
CA PHE A 543 24.86 -9.81 1.84
C PHE A 543 25.63 -9.59 3.14
N SER A 544 26.35 -8.47 3.27
CA SER A 544 27.11 -8.12 4.48
C SER A 544 26.22 -7.84 5.69
N ASP A 545 25.00 -7.35 5.44
CA ASP A 545 24.03 -6.95 6.46
C ASP A 545 22.61 -6.96 5.87
N LEU A 546 21.62 -6.73 6.75
CA LEU A 546 20.21 -6.72 6.37
C LEU A 546 19.78 -5.50 5.54
N ILE A 547 20.55 -4.40 5.58
CA ILE A 547 20.23 -3.17 4.82
C ILE A 547 20.57 -3.41 3.36
N GLN A 548 21.79 -3.90 3.08
CA GLN A 548 22.21 -4.30 1.74
C GLN A 548 21.27 -5.34 1.11
N LEU A 549 20.79 -6.30 1.91
CA LEU A 549 19.78 -7.27 1.51
C LEU A 549 18.46 -6.58 1.11
N VAL A 550 17.94 -5.70 1.97
CA VAL A 550 16.67 -4.99 1.70
C VAL A 550 16.79 -4.11 0.47
N ASP A 551 17.87 -3.35 0.30
CA ASP A 551 18.10 -2.48 -0.85
C ASP A 551 18.21 -3.28 -2.15
N PHE A 552 18.94 -4.41 -2.12
CA PHE A 552 19.02 -5.32 -3.26
C PHE A 552 17.64 -5.83 -3.68
N TYR A 553 16.79 -6.26 -2.73
CA TYR A 553 15.45 -6.79 -3.04
C TYR A 553 14.38 -5.71 -3.27
N GLN A 554 14.65 -4.43 -2.99
CA GLN A 554 13.87 -3.31 -3.52
C GLN A 554 14.15 -3.09 -5.01
N LEU A 555 15.43 -3.18 -5.41
CA LEU A 555 15.86 -3.00 -6.80
C LEU A 555 15.64 -4.24 -7.66
N ASN A 556 15.73 -5.45 -7.10
CA ASN A 556 15.73 -6.73 -7.80
C ASN A 556 14.68 -7.69 -7.24
N LYS A 557 14.18 -8.61 -8.07
CA LYS A 557 13.26 -9.66 -7.62
C LYS A 557 14.02 -10.81 -6.94
N GLY A 558 15.13 -11.27 -7.54
CA GLY A 558 15.86 -12.46 -7.11
C GLY A 558 14.91 -13.66 -6.91
N VAL A 559 15.04 -14.36 -5.78
CA VAL A 559 14.17 -15.50 -5.41
C VAL A 559 12.81 -15.10 -4.83
N LEU A 560 12.56 -13.82 -4.55
CA LEU A 560 11.27 -13.37 -4.02
C LEU A 560 10.18 -13.39 -5.11
N PRO A 561 8.88 -13.51 -4.76
CA PRO A 561 7.81 -13.49 -5.76
C PRO A 561 7.70 -12.14 -6.49
N CYS A 562 8.00 -11.04 -5.80
CA CYS A 562 8.06 -9.68 -6.33
C CYS A 562 9.16 -8.87 -5.61
N LYS A 563 9.47 -7.68 -6.13
CA LYS A 563 10.36 -6.72 -5.45
C LYS A 563 9.69 -6.19 -4.17
N LEU A 564 10.51 -5.84 -3.19
CA LEU A 564 10.09 -5.04 -2.04
C LEU A 564 9.73 -3.62 -2.52
N LYS A 565 8.64 -3.03 -2.01
CA LYS A 565 8.16 -1.69 -2.42
C LYS A 565 7.75 -0.80 -1.25
N HIS A 566 7.12 -1.39 -0.25
CA HIS A 566 6.50 -0.68 0.87
C HIS A 566 6.85 -1.43 2.14
N HIS A 567 7.39 -0.75 3.14
CA HIS A 567 7.64 -1.37 4.43
C HIS A 567 6.57 -1.00 5.44
N CYS A 568 6.18 -1.95 6.28
CA CYS A 568 5.24 -1.69 7.36
C CYS A 568 5.89 -0.77 8.40
N ILE A 569 5.22 0.30 8.80
CA ILE A 569 5.70 1.22 9.85
C ILE A 569 4.62 1.32 10.92
N ARG A 570 4.98 1.13 12.19
CA ARG A 570 4.17 1.54 13.34
C ARG A 570 4.72 2.87 13.84
N VAL A 571 3.85 3.85 14.06
CA VAL A 571 4.21 5.20 14.55
C VAL A 571 3.53 5.44 15.88
N ALA A 572 4.32 5.81 16.89
CA ALA A 572 3.83 6.43 18.13
C ALA A 572 3.56 7.92 17.86
N LEU A 573 2.43 8.43 18.39
CA LEU A 573 1.96 9.80 18.13
C LEU A 573 2.42 10.82 19.18
#